data_AF-A0A811NZQ2-F1
#
_entry.id   AF-A0A811NZQ2-F1
#
_cell.length_a   1.000
_cell.length_b   1.000
_cell.length_c   1.000
_cell.angle_alpha   90.00
_cell.angle_beta   90.00
_cell.angle_gamma   90.00
#
_symmetry.space_group_name_H-M   'P 1'
#
loop_
_entity.id
_entity.type
_entity.pdbx_description
1 polymer ?
#
loop_
_entity_poly.entity_id
_entity_poly.type
_entity_poly.pdbx_seq_one_letter_code
_entity_poly.pdbx_strand_id
1 'polypeptide(L)'
;MGSLWSLIHSYPDVCIAIICFFGLSIFRFIQQSQKSCIPVNWPVVGMLPFIVVSRHCIHDKVMGLLREAGCTFFFFGPWFLDMNFLITCDPATVNHCLNTHFEKYPKGREFAEMFDILGDGLLVADSESWEYQRRVATSFFGGRAFRSFVMSTITRRVGNVLLPYLDHMAKHGSEVELEDVFMRLSLDISYCTVFSTDLGCLSVSSPMPVFGCATKEAEEAMLFRHMVPSKLWKLMRWLNVGTEKKLADAKVVINQFIYEEIAKRKAQGSNGSQADILSMYMKVTLDPSTSEQ
;
A
#
# COMPACT_ATOMS: atom_id res chain seq x y z
N MET A 1 -20.01 -28.92 21.89
CA MET A 1 -18.66 -29.01 22.51
C MET A 1 -18.25 -30.42 22.93
N GLY A 2 -19.09 -31.47 22.81
CA GLY A 2 -18.72 -32.84 23.22
C GLY A 2 -17.93 -33.69 22.20
N SER A 3 -18.05 -33.44 20.90
CA SER A 3 -17.49 -34.36 19.89
C SER A 3 -15.97 -34.25 19.69
N LEU A 4 -15.38 -33.11 20.03
CA LEU A 4 -13.93 -32.87 19.88
C LEU A 4 -13.17 -33.49 21.06
N TRP A 5 -13.75 -33.41 22.26
CA TRP A 5 -13.21 -34.01 23.48
C TRP A 5 -13.27 -35.54 23.45
N SER A 6 -14.35 -36.12 22.90
CA SER A 6 -14.43 -37.57 22.69
C SER A 6 -13.41 -38.07 21.66
N LEU A 7 -13.13 -37.30 20.61
CA LEU A 7 -12.14 -37.63 19.59
C LEU A 7 -10.72 -37.67 20.15
N ILE A 8 -10.37 -36.71 21.01
CA ILE A 8 -9.07 -36.64 21.68
C ILE A 8 -8.86 -37.83 22.61
N HIS A 9 -9.91 -38.24 23.34
CA HIS A 9 -9.83 -39.38 24.26
C HIS A 9 -9.82 -40.74 23.57
N SER A 10 -10.46 -40.85 22.39
CA SER A 10 -10.52 -42.10 21.62
C SER A 10 -9.26 -42.39 20.81
N TYR A 11 -8.44 -41.39 20.49
CA TYR A 11 -7.23 -41.55 19.66
C TYR A 11 -6.02 -40.76 20.19
N PRO A 12 -5.55 -41.06 21.42
CA PRO A 12 -4.41 -40.36 22.02
C PRO A 12 -3.13 -40.48 21.19
N ASP A 13 -2.90 -41.62 20.53
CA ASP A 13 -1.74 -41.85 19.67
C ASP A 13 -1.70 -40.89 18.46
N VAL A 14 -2.86 -40.58 17.89
CA VAL A 14 -2.98 -39.64 16.77
C VAL A 14 -2.68 -38.23 17.24
N CYS A 15 -3.19 -37.83 18.42
CA CYS A 15 -2.89 -36.54 19.01
C CYS A 15 -1.39 -36.40 19.32
N ILE A 16 -0.76 -37.43 19.89
CA ILE A 16 0.69 -37.45 20.18
C ILE A 16 1.50 -37.38 18.88
N ALA A 17 1.12 -38.14 17.84
CA ALA A 17 1.79 -38.09 16.54
C ALA A 17 1.72 -36.70 15.91
N ILE A 18 0.56 -36.03 16.00
CA ILE A 18 0.37 -34.65 15.53
C ILE A 18 1.29 -33.69 16.31
N ILE A 19 1.30 -33.77 17.65
CA ILE A 19 2.14 -32.91 18.50
C ILE A 19 3.63 -33.14 18.19
N CYS A 20 4.06 -34.40 18.05
CA CYS A 20 5.44 -34.75 17.69
C CYS A 20 5.80 -34.26 16.28
N PHE A 21 4.90 -34.38 15.31
CA PHE A 21 5.12 -33.87 13.96
C PHE A 21 5.31 -32.35 13.96
N PHE A 22 4.44 -31.60 14.65
CA PHE A 22 4.59 -30.15 14.77
C PHE A 22 5.84 -29.78 15.57
N GLY A 23 6.12 -30.47 16.67
CA GLY A 23 7.31 -30.23 17.50
C GLY A 23 8.62 -30.46 16.74
N LEU A 24 8.77 -31.58 16.05
CA LEU A 24 9.94 -31.87 15.22
C LEU A 24 10.06 -30.93 14.03
N SER A 25 8.93 -30.53 13.42
CA SER A 25 8.96 -29.60 12.31
C SER A 25 9.32 -28.18 12.75
N ILE A 26 8.85 -27.73 13.92
CA ILE A 26 9.27 -26.46 14.54
C ILE A 26 10.75 -26.52 14.90
N PHE A 27 11.22 -27.62 15.48
CA PHE A 27 12.62 -27.82 15.80
C PHE A 27 13.51 -27.76 14.54
N ARG A 28 13.10 -28.44 13.46
CA ARG A 28 13.77 -28.34 12.15
C ARG A 28 13.75 -26.92 11.60
N PHE A 29 12.66 -26.20 11.74
CA PHE A 29 12.57 -24.80 11.34
C PHE A 29 13.53 -23.91 12.12
N ILE A 30 13.63 -24.07 13.44
CA ILE A 30 14.59 -23.34 14.27
C ILE A 30 16.02 -23.68 13.85
N GLN A 31 16.34 -24.96 13.68
CA GLN A 31 17.68 -25.37 13.23
C GLN A 31 18.03 -24.86 11.83
N GLN A 32 17.08 -24.91 10.89
CA GLN A 32 17.31 -24.44 9.52
C GLN A 32 17.45 -22.92 9.47
N SER A 33 16.58 -22.18 10.18
CA SER A 33 16.65 -20.72 10.24
C SER A 33 17.90 -20.18 10.93
N GLN A 34 18.57 -21.00 11.74
CA GLN A 34 19.91 -20.68 12.28
C GLN A 34 21.04 -20.94 11.28
N LYS A 35 20.86 -21.85 10.32
CA LYS A 35 21.89 -22.28 9.37
C LYS A 35 21.81 -21.59 8.01
N SER A 36 20.62 -21.14 7.62
CA SER A 36 20.32 -20.64 6.28
C SER A 36 19.24 -19.57 6.35
N CYS A 37 19.31 -18.60 5.44
CA CYS A 37 18.26 -17.61 5.22
C CYS A 37 17.12 -18.17 4.37
N ILE A 38 17.28 -19.37 3.79
CA ILE A 38 16.27 -20.01 2.95
C ILE A 38 15.11 -20.52 3.81
N PRO A 39 13.86 -20.09 3.53
CA PRO A 39 12.71 -20.52 4.29
C PRO A 39 12.43 -22.01 4.09
N VAL A 40 12.00 -22.67 5.17
CA VAL A 40 11.51 -24.04 5.11
C VAL A 40 10.18 -24.07 4.37
N ASN A 41 10.05 -24.94 3.37
CA ASN A 41 8.79 -25.20 2.69
C ASN A 41 7.99 -26.28 3.44
N TRP A 42 6.94 -25.88 4.15
CA TRP A 42 6.09 -26.80 4.90
C TRP A 42 5.00 -27.42 4.00
N PRO A 43 4.62 -28.69 4.20
CA PRO A 43 3.66 -29.38 3.32
C PRO A 43 2.31 -28.68 3.15
N VAL A 44 1.79 -28.04 4.21
CA VAL A 44 0.44 -27.43 4.21
C VAL A 44 0.50 -25.91 4.06
N VAL A 45 1.37 -25.25 4.83
CA VAL A 45 1.43 -23.78 4.92
C VAL A 45 2.53 -23.16 4.04
N GLY A 46 3.24 -23.98 3.28
CA GLY A 46 4.34 -23.53 2.43
C GLY A 46 5.41 -22.80 3.24
N MET A 47 5.87 -21.69 2.70
CA MET A 47 6.87 -20.80 3.29
C MET A 47 6.24 -19.64 4.09
N LEU A 48 4.91 -19.59 4.30
CA LEU A 48 4.26 -18.49 5.05
C LEU A 48 4.83 -18.19 6.43
N PRO A 49 5.24 -19.18 7.25
CA PRO A 49 5.81 -18.88 8.56
C PRO A 49 6.99 -17.91 8.49
N PHE A 50 7.75 -17.92 7.39
CA PHE A 50 8.83 -16.97 7.15
C PHE A 50 8.35 -15.52 7.12
N ILE A 51 7.25 -15.22 6.41
CA ILE A 51 6.66 -13.88 6.33
C ILE A 51 6.16 -13.44 7.72
N VAL A 52 5.46 -14.34 8.42
CA VAL A 52 4.84 -14.04 9.73
C VAL A 52 5.89 -13.74 10.80
N VAL A 53 6.99 -14.51 10.83
CA VAL A 53 8.10 -14.32 11.78
C VAL A 53 8.97 -13.14 11.39
N SER A 54 9.17 -12.90 10.08
CA SER A 54 10.04 -11.84 9.58
C SER A 54 9.34 -10.49 9.43
N ARG A 55 8.09 -10.32 9.89
CA ARG A 55 7.28 -9.12 9.61
C ARG A 55 7.97 -7.78 9.94
N HIS A 56 8.80 -7.74 10.99
CA HIS A 56 9.46 -6.52 11.46
C HIS A 56 10.81 -6.26 10.75
N CYS A 57 11.35 -7.25 10.05
CA CYS A 57 12.65 -7.19 9.37
C CYS A 57 12.59 -7.90 8.00
N ILE A 58 11.45 -7.79 7.33
CA ILE A 58 11.15 -8.57 6.12
C ILE A 58 12.15 -8.26 5.01
N HIS A 59 12.54 -7.00 4.86
CA HIS A 59 13.53 -6.57 3.89
C HIS A 59 14.90 -7.21 4.15
N ASP A 60 15.40 -7.16 5.39
CA ASP A 60 16.69 -7.76 5.73
C ASP A 60 16.71 -9.28 5.50
N LYS A 61 15.62 -9.95 5.90
CA LYS A 61 15.47 -11.41 5.73
C LYS A 61 15.36 -11.80 4.26
N VAL A 62 14.60 -11.06 3.46
CA VAL A 62 14.49 -11.27 2.00
C VAL A 62 15.83 -10.99 1.32
N MET A 63 16.58 -9.97 1.74
CA MET A 63 17.91 -9.70 1.18
C MET A 63 18.92 -10.79 1.52
N GLY A 64 18.91 -11.31 2.75
CA GLY A 64 19.71 -12.47 3.13
C GLY A 64 19.36 -13.71 2.30
N LEU A 65 18.07 -13.97 2.12
CA LEU A 65 17.54 -15.03 1.27
C LEU A 65 18.04 -14.93 -0.17
N LEU A 66 17.89 -13.75 -0.81
CA LEU A 66 18.29 -13.54 -2.20
C LEU A 66 19.81 -13.65 -2.36
N ARG A 67 20.59 -13.18 -1.37
CA ARG A 67 22.06 -13.34 -1.37
C ARG A 67 22.46 -14.81 -1.39
N GLU A 68 21.78 -15.65 -0.61
CA GLU A 68 22.06 -17.09 -0.54
C GLU A 68 21.52 -17.85 -1.78
N ALA A 69 20.37 -17.44 -2.31
CA ALA A 69 19.72 -18.09 -3.46
C ALA A 69 20.31 -17.68 -4.83
N GLY A 70 21.20 -16.70 -4.89
CA GLY A 70 21.77 -16.21 -6.15
C GLY A 70 20.86 -15.20 -6.87
N CYS A 71 20.39 -14.20 -6.12
CA CYS A 71 19.58 -13.05 -6.56
C CYS A 71 18.14 -13.33 -6.96
N THR A 72 17.73 -14.58 -7.18
CA THR A 72 16.35 -14.91 -7.55
C THR A 72 15.87 -16.11 -6.75
N PHE A 73 14.65 -16.02 -6.19
CA PHE A 73 14.06 -17.04 -5.35
C PHE A 73 12.57 -17.19 -5.62
N PHE A 74 12.08 -18.43 -5.66
CA PHE A 74 10.66 -18.73 -5.81
C PHE A 74 10.05 -19.06 -4.44
N PHE A 75 9.14 -18.20 -3.98
CA PHE A 75 8.40 -18.39 -2.75
C PHE A 75 7.12 -19.19 -3.02
N PHE A 76 6.91 -20.25 -2.24
CA PHE A 76 5.70 -21.06 -2.29
C PHE A 76 4.81 -20.79 -1.08
N GLY A 77 3.59 -20.32 -1.33
CA GLY A 77 2.55 -20.18 -0.31
C GLY A 77 1.93 -21.52 0.10
N PRO A 78 0.87 -21.48 0.93
CA PRO A 78 0.12 -22.68 1.29
C PRO A 78 -0.54 -23.27 0.05
N TRP A 79 -0.50 -24.58 -0.13
CA TRP A 79 -1.07 -25.28 -1.29
C TRP A 79 -2.56 -24.99 -1.59
N PHE A 80 -3.35 -24.54 -0.61
CA PHE A 80 -4.78 -24.19 -0.79
C PHE A 80 -5.00 -22.70 -1.10
N LEU A 81 -3.93 -21.91 -1.16
CA LEU A 81 -3.92 -20.47 -1.41
C LEU A 81 -3.02 -20.19 -2.61
N ASP A 82 -3.52 -19.42 -3.57
CA ASP A 82 -2.74 -19.02 -4.74
C ASP A 82 -1.83 -17.84 -4.35
N MET A 83 -0.70 -18.16 -3.71
CA MET A 83 0.20 -17.18 -3.09
C MET A 83 1.66 -17.53 -3.37
N ASN A 84 1.98 -17.65 -4.66
CA ASN A 84 3.33 -17.94 -5.14
C ASN A 84 3.97 -16.65 -5.67
N PHE A 85 5.23 -16.39 -5.31
CA PHE A 85 5.93 -15.18 -5.73
C PHE A 85 7.30 -15.52 -6.30
N LEU A 86 7.64 -14.91 -7.42
CA LEU A 86 9.03 -14.81 -7.87
C LEU A 86 9.63 -13.53 -7.28
N ILE A 87 10.65 -13.68 -6.44
CA ILE A 87 11.35 -12.56 -5.82
C ILE A 87 12.73 -12.49 -6.47
N THR A 88 13.11 -11.31 -6.97
CA THR A 88 14.41 -11.13 -7.61
C THR A 88 15.02 -9.77 -7.29
N CYS A 89 16.35 -9.76 -7.11
CA CYS A 89 17.19 -8.58 -7.11
C CYS A 89 18.24 -8.64 -8.23
N ASP A 90 18.10 -9.56 -9.19
CA ASP A 90 18.98 -9.66 -10.35
C ASP A 90 18.67 -8.52 -11.35
N PRO A 91 19.63 -7.61 -11.63
CA PRO A 91 19.40 -6.50 -12.56
C PRO A 91 18.99 -6.94 -13.97
N ALA A 92 19.47 -8.08 -14.45
CA ALA A 92 19.10 -8.58 -15.77
C ALA A 92 17.63 -9.00 -15.82
N THR A 93 17.17 -9.73 -14.81
CA THR A 93 15.75 -10.11 -14.65
C THR A 93 14.86 -8.87 -14.45
N VAL A 94 15.29 -7.89 -13.64
CA VAL A 94 14.54 -6.64 -13.45
C VAL A 94 14.42 -5.85 -14.77
N ASN A 95 15.50 -5.71 -15.53
CA ASN A 95 15.48 -5.07 -16.85
C ASN A 95 14.65 -5.86 -17.88
N HIS A 96 14.61 -7.19 -17.75
CA HIS A 96 13.74 -8.01 -18.57
C HIS A 96 12.25 -7.66 -18.31
N CYS A 97 11.82 -7.71 -17.05
CA CYS A 97 10.42 -7.54 -16.69
C CYS A 97 9.94 -6.08 -16.79
N LEU A 98 10.74 -5.10 -16.37
CA LEU A 98 10.28 -3.71 -16.24
C LEU A 98 10.62 -2.81 -17.42
N ASN A 99 11.41 -3.30 -18.38
CA ASN A 99 11.86 -2.50 -19.52
C ASN A 99 11.69 -3.24 -20.85
N THR A 100 12.49 -4.29 -21.10
CA THR A 100 12.53 -4.92 -22.44
C THR A 100 11.27 -5.71 -22.81
N HIS A 101 10.54 -6.24 -21.82
CA HIS A 101 9.33 -7.04 -22.03
C HIS A 101 8.17 -6.60 -21.14
N PHE A 102 8.09 -5.30 -20.82
CA PHE A 102 7.08 -4.74 -19.92
C PHE A 102 5.63 -5.18 -20.24
N GLU A 103 5.26 -5.18 -21.51
CA GLU A 103 3.91 -5.58 -21.99
C GLU A 103 3.53 -7.02 -21.61
N LYS A 104 4.51 -7.91 -21.37
CA LYS A 104 4.28 -9.31 -20.98
C LYS A 104 4.04 -9.49 -19.48
N TYR A 105 4.23 -8.44 -18.68
CA TYR A 105 4.10 -8.47 -17.22
C TYR A 105 3.06 -7.44 -16.75
N PRO A 106 1.77 -7.60 -17.10
CA PRO A 106 0.72 -6.76 -16.56
C PRO A 106 0.61 -6.95 -15.05
N LYS A 107 0.14 -5.93 -14.33
CA LYS A 107 -0.13 -6.04 -12.88
C LYS A 107 -1.27 -7.03 -12.64
N GLY A 108 -2.27 -7.01 -13.51
CA GLY A 108 -3.36 -7.96 -13.55
C GLY A 108 -4.46 -7.69 -12.52
N ARG A 109 -5.52 -8.49 -12.63
CA ARG A 109 -6.75 -8.32 -11.85
C ARG A 109 -6.54 -8.43 -10.34
N GLU A 110 -5.66 -9.32 -9.90
CA GLU A 110 -5.40 -9.49 -8.47
C GLU A 110 -4.79 -8.24 -7.83
N PHE A 111 -3.90 -7.56 -8.55
CA PHE A 111 -3.35 -6.28 -8.15
C PHE A 111 -4.47 -5.22 -8.11
N ALA A 112 -5.30 -5.14 -9.14
CA ALA A 112 -6.42 -4.20 -9.19
C ALA A 112 -7.41 -4.39 -8.03
N GLU A 113 -7.78 -5.63 -7.70
CA GLU A 113 -8.65 -5.93 -6.56
C GLU A 113 -8.03 -5.54 -5.21
N MET A 114 -6.71 -5.60 -5.11
CA MET A 114 -5.97 -5.23 -3.90
C MET A 114 -5.90 -3.71 -3.68
N PHE A 115 -5.92 -2.95 -4.77
CA PHE A 115 -5.85 -1.48 -4.78
C PHE A 115 -7.18 -0.83 -5.21
N ASP A 116 -8.30 -1.53 -5.01
CA ASP A 116 -9.65 -1.12 -5.43
C ASP A 116 -10.17 0.21 -4.84
N ILE A 117 -9.48 0.77 -3.85
CA ILE A 117 -9.73 2.13 -3.37
C ILE A 117 -9.20 3.21 -4.33
N LEU A 118 -8.14 2.92 -5.09
CA LEU A 118 -7.54 3.84 -6.06
C LEU A 118 -8.32 3.88 -7.39
N GLY A 119 -9.26 2.95 -7.60
CA GLY A 119 -10.01 2.79 -8.84
C GLY A 119 -9.12 2.36 -10.01
N ASP A 120 -9.59 2.59 -11.23
CA ASP A 120 -8.94 2.14 -12.47
C ASP A 120 -7.93 3.17 -13.03
N GLY A 121 -7.37 3.97 -12.11
CA GLY A 121 -6.44 5.05 -12.42
C GLY A 121 -5.03 4.55 -12.78
N LEU A 122 -4.13 5.51 -13.00
CA LEU A 122 -2.75 5.30 -13.48
C LEU A 122 -1.95 4.25 -12.69
N LEU A 123 -2.24 4.10 -11.40
CA LEU A 123 -1.52 3.17 -10.53
C LEU A 123 -1.98 1.71 -10.71
N VAL A 124 -3.22 1.52 -11.16
CA VAL A 124 -3.89 0.21 -11.24
C VAL A 124 -4.04 -0.26 -12.68
N ALA A 125 -4.32 0.65 -13.62
CA ALA A 125 -4.50 0.34 -15.02
C ALA A 125 -3.30 -0.42 -15.63
N ASP A 126 -3.57 -1.23 -16.65
CA ASP A 126 -2.59 -1.94 -17.46
C ASP A 126 -2.72 -1.55 -18.95
N SER A 127 -1.70 -1.90 -19.73
CA SER A 127 -1.68 -1.80 -21.19
C SER A 127 -2.07 -0.41 -21.72
N GLU A 128 -2.91 -0.33 -22.76
CA GLU A 128 -3.29 0.90 -23.45
C GLU A 128 -3.90 1.96 -22.51
N SER A 129 -4.72 1.54 -21.55
CA SER A 129 -5.31 2.45 -20.55
C SER A 129 -4.22 3.09 -19.69
N TRP A 130 -3.25 2.29 -19.23
CA TRP A 130 -2.10 2.80 -18.50
C TRP A 130 -1.26 3.77 -19.33
N GLU A 131 -0.96 3.43 -20.59
CA GLU A 131 -0.18 4.29 -21.49
C GLU A 131 -0.85 5.64 -21.72
N TYR A 132 -2.17 5.63 -21.98
CA TYR A 132 -2.95 6.85 -22.15
C TYR A 132 -2.87 7.74 -20.90
N GLN A 133 -3.19 7.17 -19.73
CA GLN A 133 -3.17 7.92 -18.47
C GLN A 133 -1.75 8.40 -18.12
N ARG A 134 -0.73 7.59 -18.40
CA ARG A 134 0.68 7.92 -18.17
C ARG A 134 1.13 9.08 -19.04
N ARG A 135 0.74 9.09 -20.32
CA ARG A 135 1.04 10.18 -21.26
C ARG A 135 0.38 11.49 -20.82
N VAL A 136 -0.90 11.43 -20.41
CA VAL A 136 -1.62 12.58 -19.88
C VAL A 136 -0.91 13.14 -18.63
N ALA A 137 -0.64 12.29 -17.64
CA ALA A 137 0.03 12.68 -16.41
C ALA A 137 1.44 13.24 -16.64
N THR A 138 2.24 12.60 -17.49
CA THR A 138 3.63 13.00 -17.77
C THR A 138 3.71 14.36 -18.47
N SER A 139 2.80 14.63 -19.42
CA SER A 139 2.69 15.93 -20.10
C SER A 139 2.47 17.07 -19.09
N PHE A 140 1.61 16.84 -18.10
CA PHE A 140 1.30 17.83 -17.08
C PHE A 140 2.39 17.97 -16.02
N PHE A 141 2.87 16.86 -15.46
CA PHE A 141 3.92 16.90 -14.45
C PHE A 141 5.24 17.47 -15.00
N GLY A 142 5.50 17.31 -16.30
CA GLY A 142 6.61 17.95 -17.01
C GLY A 142 6.42 19.44 -17.26
N GLY A 143 5.19 19.95 -17.17
CA GLY A 143 4.83 21.33 -17.48
C GLY A 143 5.45 22.35 -16.53
N ARG A 144 5.99 23.45 -17.07
CA ARG A 144 6.63 24.52 -16.28
C ARG A 144 5.66 25.15 -15.27
N ALA A 145 4.40 25.35 -15.65
CA ALA A 145 3.39 25.94 -14.79
C ALA A 145 3.12 25.07 -13.54
N PHE A 146 2.95 23.76 -13.73
CA PHE A 146 2.75 22.83 -12.62
C PHE A 146 3.98 22.77 -11.70
N ARG A 147 5.18 22.64 -12.27
CA ARG A 147 6.43 22.62 -11.49
C ARG A 147 6.60 23.89 -10.66
N SER A 148 6.33 25.06 -11.24
CA SER A 148 6.37 26.34 -10.53
C SER A 148 5.35 26.39 -9.39
N PHE A 149 4.12 25.95 -9.65
CA PHE A 149 3.06 25.88 -8.65
C PHE A 149 3.42 24.96 -7.47
N VAL A 150 3.95 23.76 -7.74
CA VAL A 150 4.39 22.82 -6.69
C VAL A 150 5.55 23.42 -5.88
N MET A 151 6.56 23.99 -6.53
CA MET A 151 7.70 24.60 -5.81
C MET A 151 7.27 25.78 -4.94
N SER A 152 6.37 26.63 -5.43
CA SER A 152 5.77 27.71 -4.66
C SER A 152 4.99 27.18 -3.46
N THR A 153 4.19 26.12 -3.66
CA THR A 153 3.42 25.47 -2.60
C THR A 153 4.35 24.91 -1.52
N ILE A 154 5.39 24.16 -1.89
CA ILE A 154 6.38 23.60 -0.96
C ILE A 154 7.06 24.75 -0.18
N THR A 155 7.56 25.77 -0.87
CA THR A 155 8.27 26.90 -0.23
C THR A 155 7.37 27.60 0.79
N ARG A 156 6.11 27.86 0.41
CA ARG A 156 5.11 28.47 1.30
C ARG A 156 4.79 27.59 2.51
N ARG A 157 4.62 26.27 2.30
CA ARG A 157 4.30 25.32 3.39
C ARG A 157 5.48 25.18 4.36
N VAL A 158 6.70 25.09 3.85
CA VAL A 158 7.90 25.05 4.69
C VAL A 158 8.05 26.36 5.48
N GLY A 159 7.97 27.51 4.80
CA GLY A 159 8.17 28.82 5.43
C GLY A 159 7.10 29.20 6.45
N ASN A 160 5.83 28.91 6.16
CA ASN A 160 4.72 29.41 6.96
C ASN A 160 4.12 28.37 7.93
N VAL A 161 4.44 27.08 7.76
CA VAL A 161 3.86 26.01 8.59
C VAL A 161 4.95 25.22 9.30
N LEU A 162 5.88 24.60 8.56
CA LEU A 162 6.91 23.75 9.17
C LEU A 162 7.87 24.53 10.08
N LEU A 163 8.47 25.61 9.57
CA LEU A 163 9.45 26.38 10.34
C LEU A 163 8.83 27.00 11.61
N PRO A 164 7.64 27.65 11.55
CA PRO A 164 6.99 28.15 12.76
C PRO A 164 6.60 27.06 13.74
N TYR A 165 6.16 25.89 13.26
CA TYR A 165 5.85 24.74 14.12
C TYR A 165 7.10 24.26 14.87
N LEU A 166 8.23 24.08 14.16
CA LEU A 166 9.49 23.63 14.78
C LEU A 166 10.06 24.68 15.73
N ASP A 167 10.00 25.97 15.38
CA ASP A 167 10.40 27.08 16.24
C ASP A 167 9.57 27.12 17.53
N HIS A 168 8.25 26.91 17.43
CA HIS A 168 7.37 26.80 18.59
C HIS A 168 7.76 25.63 19.49
N MET A 169 7.99 24.43 18.93
CA MET A 169 8.37 23.26 19.72
C MET A 169 9.74 23.45 20.39
N ALA A 170 10.71 24.01 19.67
CA ALA A 170 12.03 24.33 20.20
C ALA A 170 11.96 25.32 21.38
N LYS A 171 11.14 26.36 21.28
CA LYS A 171 10.93 27.35 22.36
C LYS A 171 10.35 26.76 23.64
N HIS A 172 9.55 25.70 23.52
CA HIS A 172 8.94 25.02 24.66
C HIS A 172 9.75 23.81 25.14
N GLY A 173 10.88 23.50 24.50
CA GLY A 173 11.68 22.32 24.81
C GLY A 173 10.95 21.00 24.56
N SER A 174 9.97 20.99 23.64
CA SER A 174 9.17 19.81 23.33
C SER A 174 9.90 18.89 22.37
N GLU A 175 9.82 17.58 22.61
CA GLU A 175 10.27 16.56 21.66
C GLU A 175 9.33 16.50 20.45
N VAL A 176 9.89 16.22 19.28
CA VAL A 176 9.15 16.17 18.01
C VAL A 176 9.45 14.86 17.30
N GLU A 177 8.41 14.10 16.99
CA GLU A 177 8.50 12.93 16.11
C GLU A 177 8.52 13.38 14.65
N LEU A 178 9.70 13.34 14.02
CA LEU A 178 9.89 13.83 12.65
C LEU A 178 9.05 13.06 11.61
N GLU A 179 8.78 11.78 11.85
CA GLU A 179 7.93 10.96 10.97
C GLU A 179 6.50 11.53 10.89
N ASP A 180 5.86 11.78 12.03
CA ASP A 180 4.51 12.37 12.08
C ASP A 180 4.49 13.78 11.46
N VAL A 181 5.50 14.60 11.75
CA VAL A 181 5.62 15.95 11.17
C VAL A 181 5.74 15.91 9.65
N PHE A 182 6.63 15.08 9.12
CA PHE A 182 6.83 15.00 7.66
C PHE A 182 5.67 14.30 6.95
N MET A 183 5.01 13.34 7.58
CA MET A 183 3.78 12.73 7.06
C MET A 183 2.68 13.79 6.92
N ARG A 184 2.42 14.57 7.98
CA ARG A 184 1.42 15.65 7.96
C ARG A 184 1.74 16.72 6.93
N LEU A 185 2.99 17.15 6.86
CA LEU A 185 3.44 18.14 5.88
C LEU A 185 3.27 17.61 4.44
N SER A 186 3.64 16.36 4.20
CA SER A 186 3.54 15.73 2.87
C SER A 186 2.09 15.57 2.43
N LEU A 187 1.19 15.19 3.35
CA LEU A 187 -0.25 15.13 3.09
C LEU A 187 -0.80 16.51 2.73
N ASP A 188 -0.42 17.55 3.47
CA ASP A 188 -0.83 18.94 3.21
C ASP A 188 -0.36 19.44 1.85
N ILE A 189 0.91 19.19 1.50
CA ILE A 189 1.48 19.57 0.20
C ILE A 189 0.79 18.79 -0.92
N SER A 190 0.53 17.50 -0.73
CA SER A 190 -0.14 16.66 -1.72
C SER A 190 -1.57 17.13 -1.95
N TYR A 191 -2.33 17.37 -0.88
CA TYR A 191 -3.70 17.87 -0.96
C TYR A 191 -3.76 19.25 -1.65
N CYS A 192 -2.85 20.16 -1.31
CA CYS A 192 -2.75 21.47 -1.96
C CYS A 192 -2.33 21.35 -3.44
N THR A 193 -1.47 20.39 -3.78
CA THR A 193 -1.08 20.14 -5.17
C THR A 193 -2.25 19.59 -6.00
N VAL A 194 -3.11 18.78 -5.38
CA VAL A 194 -4.26 18.17 -6.05
C VAL A 194 -5.43 19.14 -6.19
N PHE A 195 -5.82 19.80 -5.11
CA PHE A 195 -7.05 20.59 -5.02
C PHE A 195 -6.83 22.10 -4.94
N SER A 196 -5.57 22.55 -4.82
CA SER A 196 -5.22 23.96 -4.57
C SER A 196 -5.86 24.53 -3.29
N THR A 197 -6.18 23.64 -2.34
CA THR A 197 -6.78 23.96 -1.05
C THR A 197 -5.90 23.42 0.08
N ASP A 198 -6.08 23.96 1.28
CA ASP A 198 -5.24 23.64 2.43
C ASP A 198 -6.00 22.72 3.38
N LEU A 199 -5.43 21.55 3.71
CA LEU A 199 -6.04 20.61 4.65
C LEU A 199 -5.74 20.98 6.12
N GLY A 200 -4.58 21.62 6.37
CA GLY A 200 -4.20 22.10 7.68
C GLY A 200 -3.71 21.00 8.63
N CYS A 201 -3.04 19.97 8.10
CA CYS A 201 -2.61 18.79 8.84
C CYS A 201 -1.56 19.08 9.91
N LEU A 202 -0.66 20.03 9.65
CA LEU A 202 0.42 20.38 10.56
C LEU A 202 0.07 21.65 11.33
N SER A 203 -0.53 21.48 12.50
CA SER A 203 -0.87 22.56 13.43
C SER A 203 -0.49 22.16 14.85
N VAL A 204 -0.02 23.14 15.63
CA VAL A 204 0.38 22.97 17.04
C VAL A 204 -0.80 22.50 17.92
N SER A 205 -2.03 22.87 17.54
CA SER A 205 -3.23 22.71 18.38
C SER A 205 -4.30 21.79 17.79
N SER A 206 -4.10 21.25 16.58
CA SER A 206 -5.12 20.45 15.91
C SER A 206 -4.70 18.99 15.74
N PRO A 207 -5.59 18.02 16.04
CA PRO A 207 -5.38 16.65 15.61
C PRO A 207 -5.34 16.55 14.08
N MET A 208 -4.82 15.44 13.58
CA MET A 208 -4.85 15.10 12.15
C MET A 208 -6.29 15.21 11.61
N PRO A 209 -6.52 15.89 10.48
CA PRO A 209 -7.83 15.95 9.84
C PRO A 209 -8.38 14.55 9.53
N VAL A 210 -9.71 14.42 9.54
CA VAL A 210 -10.42 13.14 9.29
C VAL A 210 -9.98 12.50 7.96
N PHE A 211 -9.76 13.31 6.93
CA PHE A 211 -9.22 12.84 5.65
C PHE A 211 -7.84 12.19 5.79
N GLY A 212 -6.94 12.79 6.58
CA GLY A 212 -5.60 12.25 6.80
C GLY A 212 -5.60 10.93 7.57
N CYS A 213 -6.47 10.81 8.57
CA CYS A 213 -6.70 9.54 9.27
C CYS A 213 -7.21 8.47 8.31
N ALA A 214 -8.21 8.80 7.47
CA ALA A 214 -8.75 7.87 6.49
C ALA A 214 -7.71 7.42 5.46
N THR A 215 -6.86 8.33 4.96
CA THR A 215 -5.78 7.96 4.04
C THR A 215 -4.76 7.02 4.68
N LYS A 216 -4.42 7.23 5.95
CA LYS A 216 -3.52 6.35 6.70
C LYS A 216 -4.14 4.96 6.90
N GLU A 217 -5.40 4.90 7.32
CA GLU A 217 -6.10 3.61 7.48
C GLU A 217 -6.22 2.85 6.15
N ALA A 218 -6.44 3.56 5.05
CA ALA A 218 -6.46 2.98 3.73
C ALA A 218 -5.10 2.37 3.33
N GLU A 219 -4.02 3.11 3.54
CA GLU A 219 -2.65 2.65 3.28
C GLU A 219 -2.30 1.39 4.09
N GLU A 220 -2.55 1.42 5.41
CA GLU A 220 -2.30 0.29 6.28
C GLU A 220 -3.10 -0.96 5.85
N ALA A 221 -4.36 -0.79 5.46
CA ALA A 221 -5.20 -1.89 4.99
C ALA A 221 -4.73 -2.45 3.64
N MET A 222 -4.29 -1.59 2.70
CA MET A 222 -3.71 -2.03 1.42
C MET A 222 -2.42 -2.84 1.64
N LEU A 223 -1.51 -2.35 2.50
CA LEU A 223 -0.28 -3.07 2.86
C LEU A 223 -0.57 -4.41 3.54
N PHE A 224 -1.60 -4.45 4.38
CA PHE A 224 -2.03 -5.69 5.05
C PHE A 224 -2.47 -6.77 4.04
N ARG A 225 -3.11 -6.39 2.92
CA ARG A 225 -3.50 -7.35 1.87
C ARG A 225 -2.32 -8.03 1.19
N HIS A 226 -1.13 -7.44 1.18
CA HIS A 226 0.09 -8.10 0.67
C HIS A 226 0.57 -9.25 1.55
N MET A 227 0.28 -9.19 2.85
CA MET A 227 0.71 -10.21 3.82
C MET A 227 -0.37 -11.28 4.08
N VAL A 228 -1.60 -11.02 3.66
CA VAL A 228 -2.76 -11.88 3.92
C VAL A 228 -3.21 -12.56 2.63
N PRO A 229 -3.42 -13.90 2.64
CA PRO A 229 -3.92 -14.61 1.48
C PRO A 229 -5.26 -14.05 0.98
N SER A 230 -5.44 -14.02 -0.34
CA SER A 230 -6.59 -13.38 -0.99
C SER A 230 -7.95 -13.83 -0.47
N LYS A 231 -8.12 -15.14 -0.27
CA LYS A 231 -9.35 -15.73 0.28
C LYS A 231 -9.67 -15.22 1.69
N LEU A 232 -8.66 -14.95 2.51
CA LEU A 232 -8.85 -14.55 3.91
C LEU A 232 -9.26 -13.07 4.01
N TRP A 233 -8.56 -12.16 3.32
CA TRP A 233 -9.00 -10.75 3.35
C TRP A 233 -10.34 -10.56 2.62
N LYS A 234 -10.63 -11.34 1.57
CA LYS A 234 -11.97 -11.34 0.93
C LYS A 234 -13.06 -11.79 1.90
N LEU A 235 -12.78 -12.79 2.74
CA LEU A 235 -13.69 -13.21 3.81
C LEU A 235 -13.88 -12.11 4.86
N MET A 236 -12.81 -11.43 5.27
CA MET A 236 -12.89 -10.29 6.20
C MET A 236 -13.73 -9.14 5.62
N ARG A 237 -13.59 -8.88 4.31
CA ARG A 237 -14.41 -7.91 3.58
C ARG A 237 -15.87 -8.32 3.56
N TRP A 238 -16.17 -9.58 3.26
CA TRP A 238 -17.53 -10.10 3.25
C TRP A 238 -18.20 -10.03 4.63
N LEU A 239 -17.45 -10.34 5.69
CA LEU A 239 -17.91 -10.22 7.08
C LEU A 239 -17.93 -8.77 7.59
N ASN A 240 -17.35 -7.83 6.84
CA ASN A 240 -17.15 -6.44 7.23
C ASN A 240 -16.46 -6.28 8.60
N VAL A 241 -15.30 -6.92 8.78
CA VAL A 241 -14.53 -6.91 10.03
C VAL A 241 -13.06 -6.55 9.82
N GLY A 242 -12.41 -6.11 10.90
CA GLY A 242 -10.96 -5.86 10.92
C GLY A 242 -10.52 -4.74 9.98
N THR A 243 -9.38 -4.94 9.32
CA THR A 243 -8.76 -3.98 8.39
C THR A 243 -9.62 -3.67 7.18
N GLU A 244 -10.40 -4.64 6.68
CA GLU A 244 -11.29 -4.43 5.54
C GLU A 244 -12.47 -3.51 5.88
N LYS A 245 -13.01 -3.59 7.10
CA LYS A 245 -14.01 -2.62 7.57
C LYS A 245 -13.44 -1.22 7.62
N LYS A 246 -12.25 -1.05 8.21
CA LYS A 246 -11.57 0.25 8.29
C LYS A 246 -11.35 0.84 6.90
N LEU A 247 -10.93 0.03 5.93
CA LEU A 247 -10.77 0.49 4.55
C LEU A 247 -12.11 0.90 3.92
N ALA A 248 -13.19 0.16 4.18
CA ALA A 248 -14.52 0.53 3.68
C ALA A 248 -14.97 1.90 4.24
N ASP A 249 -14.81 2.10 5.56
CA ASP A 249 -15.12 3.37 6.24
C ASP A 249 -14.22 4.51 5.71
N ALA A 250 -12.92 4.26 5.55
CA ALA A 250 -11.97 5.21 4.99
C ALA A 250 -12.30 5.60 3.53
N LYS A 251 -12.71 4.63 2.71
CA LYS A 251 -13.12 4.88 1.32
C LYS A 251 -14.32 5.83 1.24
N VAL A 252 -15.28 5.71 2.16
CA VAL A 252 -16.43 6.64 2.24
C VAL A 252 -15.94 8.06 2.52
N VAL A 253 -15.09 8.24 3.53
CA VAL A 253 -14.53 9.55 3.89
C VAL A 253 -13.74 10.16 2.72
N ILE A 254 -12.81 9.40 2.14
CA ILE A 254 -11.97 9.87 1.05
C ILE A 254 -12.82 10.30 -0.15
N ASN A 255 -13.79 9.47 -0.55
CA ASN A 255 -14.69 9.79 -1.64
C ASN A 255 -15.52 11.05 -1.36
N GLN A 256 -16.05 11.20 -0.15
CA GLN A 256 -16.80 12.39 0.23
C GLN A 256 -15.97 13.66 0.03
N PHE A 257 -14.74 13.70 0.58
CA PHE A 257 -13.85 14.85 0.40
C PHE A 257 -13.52 15.13 -1.06
N ILE A 258 -13.21 14.10 -1.85
CA ILE A 258 -12.91 14.24 -3.28
C ILE A 258 -14.11 14.82 -4.04
N TYR A 259 -15.31 14.26 -3.83
CA TYR A 259 -16.51 14.72 -4.52
C TYR A 259 -16.94 16.14 -4.10
N GLU A 260 -16.74 16.50 -2.83
CA GLU A 260 -16.96 17.86 -2.35
C GLU A 260 -16.04 18.87 -3.05
N GLU A 261 -14.73 18.58 -3.16
CA GLU A 261 -13.79 19.45 -3.88
C GLU A 261 -14.12 19.55 -5.38
N ILE A 262 -14.50 18.44 -6.02
CA ILE A 262 -14.97 18.44 -7.42
C ILE A 262 -16.22 19.32 -7.57
N ALA A 263 -17.20 19.19 -6.66
CA ALA A 263 -18.44 19.95 -6.70
C ALA A 263 -18.19 21.45 -6.49
N LYS A 264 -17.36 21.82 -5.51
CA LYS A 264 -16.91 23.21 -5.27
C LYS A 264 -16.27 23.79 -6.52
N ARG A 265 -15.38 23.03 -7.17
CA ARG A 265 -14.69 23.49 -8.39
C ARG A 265 -15.65 23.68 -9.56
N LYS A 266 -16.61 22.76 -9.75
CA LYS A 266 -17.64 22.90 -10.79
C LYS A 266 -18.53 24.13 -10.56
N ALA A 267 -18.88 24.43 -9.30
CA ALA A 267 -19.72 25.58 -8.96
C ALA A 267 -19.02 26.93 -9.14
N GLN A 268 -17.71 27.02 -8.91
CA GLN A 268 -16.94 28.27 -9.06
C GLN A 268 -16.68 28.67 -10.52
N GLY A 269 -16.96 27.80 -11.50
CA GLY A 269 -16.64 28.00 -12.91
C GLY A 269 -15.13 27.99 -13.17
N SER A 270 -14.71 27.78 -14.44
CA SER A 270 -13.29 27.71 -14.83
C SER A 270 -12.61 29.10 -14.85
N ASN A 271 -12.83 29.94 -13.84
CA ASN A 271 -12.31 31.31 -13.79
C ASN A 271 -10.91 31.44 -13.17
N GLY A 272 -10.13 30.36 -13.12
CA GLY A 272 -8.75 30.40 -12.69
C GLY A 272 -7.87 29.49 -13.53
N SER A 273 -6.77 30.04 -14.05
CA SER A 273 -5.60 29.31 -14.57
C SER A 273 -4.89 28.58 -13.42
N GLN A 274 -5.61 27.76 -12.68
CA GLN A 274 -5.09 27.03 -11.55
C GLN A 274 -4.38 25.79 -12.10
N ALA A 275 -3.10 25.68 -11.77
CA ALA A 275 -2.22 24.63 -12.29
C ALA A 275 -2.31 23.35 -11.45
N ASP A 276 -3.32 23.20 -10.59
CA ASP A 276 -3.53 22.01 -9.76
C ASP A 276 -3.99 20.80 -10.58
N ILE A 277 -3.83 19.61 -9.99
CA ILE A 277 -4.14 18.34 -10.67
C ILE A 277 -5.63 18.25 -11.01
N LEU A 278 -6.53 18.65 -10.10
CA LEU A 278 -7.96 18.57 -10.36
C LEU A 278 -8.38 19.43 -11.56
N SER A 279 -7.89 20.67 -11.65
CA SER A 279 -8.13 21.55 -12.81
C SER A 279 -7.67 20.91 -14.12
N MET A 280 -6.58 20.17 -14.08
CA MET A 280 -6.06 19.48 -15.26
C MET A 280 -6.97 18.31 -15.65
N TYR A 281 -7.31 17.42 -14.73
CA TYR A 281 -8.19 16.28 -15.03
C TYR A 281 -9.58 16.72 -15.48
N MET A 282 -10.10 17.85 -14.99
CA MET A 282 -11.36 18.42 -15.46
C MET A 282 -11.30 18.95 -16.91
N LYS A 283 -10.10 19.23 -17.45
CA LYS A 283 -9.89 19.68 -18.84
C LYS A 283 -9.60 18.55 -19.80
N VAL A 284 -9.17 17.39 -19.29
CA VAL A 284 -8.96 16.20 -20.11
C VAL A 284 -10.34 15.70 -20.56
N THR A 285 -10.62 15.78 -21.86
CA THR A 285 -11.73 15.03 -22.45
C THR A 285 -11.41 13.56 -22.31
N LEU A 286 -12.08 12.89 -21.37
CA LEU A 286 -12.04 11.45 -21.23
C LEU A 286 -12.56 10.85 -22.55
N ASP A 287 -11.75 9.99 -23.15
CA ASP A 287 -12.19 9.16 -24.26
C ASP A 287 -13.30 8.23 -23.72
N PRO A 288 -14.53 8.25 -24.28
CA PRO A 288 -15.65 7.47 -23.76
C PRO A 288 -15.39 5.95 -23.74
N SER A 289 -14.36 5.47 -24.44
CA SER A 289 -13.89 4.08 -24.36
C SER A 289 -13.28 3.68 -23.01
N THR A 290 -12.87 4.65 -22.18
CA THR A 290 -12.25 4.39 -20.86
C THR A 290 -13.24 4.29 -19.70
N SER A 291 -14.53 4.60 -19.90
CA SER A 291 -15.55 4.61 -18.84
C SER A 291 -16.45 3.36 -18.80
N GLU A 292 -16.29 2.42 -19.74
CA GLU A 292 -17.17 1.24 -19.88
C GLU A 292 -16.47 -0.12 -19.72
N GLN A 293 -15.36 -0.20 -18.97
CA GLN A 293 -14.74 -1.49 -18.60
C GLN A 293 -14.63 -1.67 -17.10
#